data_AF-A0A848INM7-F1
#
_entry.id   AF-A0A848INM7-F1
#
_cell.length_a   1.000
_cell.length_b   1.000
_cell.length_c   1.000
_cell.angle_alpha   90.00
_cell.angle_beta   90.00
_cell.angle_gamma   90.00
#
_symmetry.space_group_name_H-M   'P 1'
#
loop_
_entity.id
_entity.type
_entity.pdbx_description
1 polymer ?
#
loop_
_entity_poly.entity_id
_entity_poly.type
_entity_poly.pdbx_seq_one_letter_code
_entity_poly.pdbx_strand_id
1 'polypeptide(L)'
;MSYPPCFQTLHDEPGPVGYLGRGTHYSVLRVPTWHDELMNQIQYGRFLDFAIIWDEDHDDRVLDAILIMCLTGLLAPVRCIGERKGVLSVLLAPATVKTWDEDTFQRYREDVVDVCAYLDDPWTAEINSMDSTQHSIIQAPAENVATYLKNIDNIIRGLCICTAPRTNKSTRS
;
A
#
# COMPACT_ATOMS: atom_id res chain seq x y z
N MET A 1 13.26 -4.00 -14.49
CA MET A 1 11.82 -3.78 -14.25
C MET A 1 11.48 -2.33 -14.58
N SER A 2 10.26 -2.05 -15.05
CA SER A 2 9.77 -0.68 -15.23
C SER A 2 8.38 -0.58 -14.60
N TYR A 3 8.14 0.44 -13.80
CA TYR A 3 6.81 0.69 -13.24
C TYR A 3 5.81 1.12 -14.33
N PRO A 4 4.51 0.88 -14.10
CA PRO A 4 3.47 1.36 -15.00
C PRO A 4 3.58 2.88 -15.22
N PRO A 5 3.30 3.41 -16.42
CA PRO A 5 3.50 4.84 -16.72
C PRO A 5 2.67 5.80 -15.85
N CYS A 6 1.57 5.34 -15.26
CA CYS A 6 0.75 6.14 -14.34
C CYS A 6 1.31 6.22 -12.92
N PHE A 7 2.40 5.49 -12.63
CA PHE A 7 3.01 5.42 -11.31
C PHE A 7 4.27 6.29 -11.30
N GLN A 8 4.39 7.15 -10.30
CA GLN A 8 5.60 7.92 -10.05
C GLN A 8 6.42 7.24 -8.96
N THR A 9 7.65 6.85 -9.28
CA THR A 9 8.61 6.34 -8.28
C THR A 9 9.15 7.48 -7.43
N LEU A 10 8.89 7.44 -6.13
CA LEU A 10 9.41 8.41 -5.15
C LEU A 10 10.70 7.91 -4.49
N HIS A 11 10.78 6.60 -4.25
CA HIS A 11 11.94 5.90 -3.72
C HIS A 11 11.98 4.50 -4.32
N ASP A 12 13.17 4.01 -4.63
CA ASP A 12 13.35 2.67 -5.17
C ASP A 12 14.63 2.05 -4.61
N GLU A 13 14.48 0.95 -3.88
CA GLU A 13 15.60 0.10 -3.49
C GLU A 13 15.68 -1.02 -4.51
N PRO A 14 16.69 -1.05 -5.41
CA PRO A 14 16.77 -2.06 -6.46
C PRO A 14 17.12 -3.46 -5.93
N GLY A 15 17.34 -3.60 -4.62
CA GLY A 15 17.65 -4.85 -3.96
C GLY A 15 17.85 -4.66 -2.45
N PRO A 16 18.03 -5.77 -1.69
CA PRO A 16 18.12 -5.75 -0.24
C PRO A 16 19.24 -4.87 0.29
N VAL A 17 18.88 -3.98 1.22
CA VAL A 17 19.82 -3.24 2.05
C VAL A 17 19.93 -3.95 3.41
N GLY A 18 20.82 -4.93 3.49
CA GLY A 18 21.06 -5.72 4.70
C GLY A 18 20.46 -7.14 4.64
N TYR A 19 20.10 -7.69 5.81
CA TYR A 19 19.74 -9.11 5.96
C TYR A 19 18.30 -9.35 6.46
N LEU A 20 17.45 -8.31 6.46
CA LEU A 20 16.07 -8.47 6.90
C LEU A 20 15.30 -9.37 5.92
N GLY A 21 14.54 -10.34 6.45
CA GLY A 21 13.60 -11.12 5.65
C GLY A 21 14.19 -11.96 4.52
N ARG A 22 15.50 -12.26 4.54
CA ARG A 22 16.27 -12.95 3.48
C ARG A 22 16.44 -12.18 2.16
N GLY A 23 16.18 -10.88 2.16
CA GLY A 23 16.24 -10.11 0.92
C GLY A 23 15.21 -9.00 0.84
N THR A 24 14.50 -8.70 1.94
CA THR A 24 13.45 -7.70 1.93
C THR A 24 14.00 -6.32 1.62
N HIS A 25 13.32 -5.63 0.71
CA HIS A 25 13.53 -4.24 0.33
C HIS A 25 12.18 -3.62 -0.05
N TYR A 26 12.15 -2.34 -0.42
CA TYR A 26 10.90 -1.68 -0.78
C TYR A 26 11.10 -0.56 -1.79
N SER A 27 10.03 -0.27 -2.51
CA SER A 27 9.93 0.91 -3.37
C SER A 27 8.71 1.72 -2.93
N VAL A 28 8.80 3.05 -2.93
CA VAL A 28 7.69 3.95 -2.63
C VAL A 28 7.21 4.55 -3.93
N LEU A 29 5.93 4.34 -4.23
CA LEU A 29 5.29 4.82 -5.45
C LEU A 29 4.16 5.79 -5.11
N ARG A 30 3.85 6.63 -6.09
CA ARG A 30 2.76 7.60 -6.07
C ARG A 30 1.84 7.40 -7.25
N VAL A 31 0.53 7.40 -6.99
CA VAL A 31 -0.51 7.28 -8.02
C VAL A 31 -1.63 8.29 -7.78
N PRO A 32 -2.34 8.74 -8.83
CA PRO A 32 -3.58 9.49 -8.63
C PRO A 32 -4.69 8.57 -8.09
N THR A 33 -5.50 9.08 -7.17
CA THR A 33 -6.69 8.41 -6.64
C THR A 33 -7.88 9.37 -6.56
N TRP A 34 -9.08 8.82 -6.75
CA TRP A 34 -10.36 9.49 -6.55
C TRP A 34 -11.14 8.92 -5.36
N HIS A 35 -10.45 8.23 -4.45
CA HIS A 35 -11.01 7.75 -3.20
C HIS A 35 -10.19 8.23 -2.01
N ASP A 36 -10.85 8.47 -0.87
CA ASP A 36 -10.17 8.72 0.40
C ASP A 36 -9.74 7.41 1.10
N GLU A 37 -9.08 7.51 2.26
CA GLU A 37 -8.57 6.35 3.02
C GLU A 37 -9.67 5.42 3.53
N LEU A 38 -10.95 5.82 3.43
CA LEU A 38 -12.12 5.01 3.79
C LEU A 38 -12.88 4.51 2.55
N MET A 39 -12.29 4.67 1.36
CA MET A 39 -12.87 4.35 0.04
C MET A 39 -14.09 5.19 -0.37
N ASN A 40 -14.32 6.36 0.24
CA ASN A 40 -15.34 7.28 -0.27
C ASN A 40 -14.83 7.99 -1.51
N GLN A 41 -15.67 8.12 -2.54
CA GLN A 41 -15.33 8.87 -3.74
C GLN A 41 -15.15 10.37 -3.43
N ILE A 42 -14.07 10.96 -3.91
CA ILE A 42 -13.77 12.39 -3.77
C ILE A 42 -13.93 13.12 -5.11
N GLN A 43 -14.38 14.38 -5.05
CA GLN A 43 -14.64 15.20 -6.24
C GLN A 43 -13.36 15.53 -7.03
N TYR A 44 -12.26 15.76 -6.32
CA TYR A 44 -10.98 16.13 -6.92
C TYR A 44 -9.93 15.08 -6.56
N GLY A 45 -9.24 14.58 -7.59
CA GLY A 45 -8.20 13.58 -7.42
C GLY A 45 -7.08 14.07 -6.49
N ARG A 46 -6.48 13.14 -5.78
CA ARG A 46 -5.33 13.34 -4.90
C ARG A 46 -4.24 12.35 -5.25
N PHE A 47 -3.04 12.58 -4.73
CA PHE A 47 -1.97 11.59 -4.80
C PHE A 47 -2.05 10.66 -3.60
N LEU A 48 -1.97 9.37 -3.88
CA LEU A 48 -1.75 8.31 -2.91
C LEU A 48 -0.29 7.88 -3.00
N ASP A 49 0.38 7.89 -1.85
CA ASP A 49 1.72 7.34 -1.69
C ASP A 49 1.62 6.02 -0.91
N PHE A 50 2.24 4.97 -1.43
CA PHE A 50 2.26 3.64 -0.81
C PHE A 50 3.60 2.96 -1.10
N ALA A 51 3.95 1.94 -0.30
CA ALA A 51 5.14 1.14 -0.53
C ALA A 51 4.79 -0.22 -1.13
N ILE A 52 5.61 -0.67 -2.07
CA ILE A 52 5.71 -2.07 -2.44
C ILE A 52 6.84 -2.67 -1.60
N ILE A 53 6.55 -3.74 -0.89
CA ILE A 53 7.57 -4.52 -0.17
C ILE A 53 7.90 -5.72 -1.04
N TRP A 54 9.18 -5.82 -1.39
CA TRP A 54 9.75 -6.91 -2.16
C TRP A 54 10.36 -7.94 -1.23
N ASP A 55 10.23 -9.22 -1.57
CA ASP A 55 11.00 -10.29 -0.94
C ASP A 55 12.27 -10.60 -1.77
N GLU A 56 12.85 -11.78 -1.56
CA GLU A 56 14.07 -12.20 -2.27
C GLU A 56 13.91 -12.39 -3.79
N ASP A 57 12.71 -12.66 -4.31
CA ASP A 57 12.50 -12.97 -5.73
C ASP A 57 12.07 -11.76 -6.57
N HIS A 58 11.57 -10.71 -5.92
CA HIS A 58 11.12 -9.48 -6.57
C HIS A 58 10.11 -9.77 -7.69
N ASP A 59 9.06 -10.52 -7.38
CA ASP A 59 8.01 -10.85 -8.34
C ASP A 59 7.26 -9.60 -8.85
N ASP A 60 7.50 -9.24 -10.11
CA ASP A 60 6.94 -8.02 -10.70
C ASP A 60 5.45 -8.11 -11.04
N ARG A 61 4.85 -9.31 -11.00
CA ARG A 61 3.41 -9.52 -11.21
C ARG A 61 2.55 -8.83 -10.16
N VAL A 62 3.13 -8.46 -9.02
CA VAL A 62 2.45 -7.63 -8.01
C VAL A 62 1.99 -6.29 -8.59
N LEU A 63 2.69 -5.77 -9.60
CA LEU A 63 2.30 -4.52 -10.28
C LEU A 63 0.96 -4.64 -11.01
N ASP A 64 0.62 -5.81 -11.54
CA ASP A 64 -0.65 -6.04 -12.22
C ASP A 64 -1.81 -5.98 -11.21
N ALA A 65 -1.66 -6.63 -10.06
CA ALA A 65 -2.62 -6.55 -8.97
C ALA A 65 -2.79 -5.11 -8.48
N ILE A 66 -1.68 -4.38 -8.27
CA ILE A 66 -1.70 -2.97 -7.84
C ILE A 66 -2.39 -2.09 -8.89
N LEU A 67 -2.14 -2.31 -10.18
CA LEU A 67 -2.77 -1.55 -11.25
C LEU A 67 -4.28 -1.76 -11.28
N ILE A 68 -4.74 -3.02 -11.13
CA ILE A 68 -6.18 -3.32 -11.04
C ILE A 68 -6.78 -2.63 -9.81
N MET A 69 -6.17 -2.76 -8.63
CA MET A 69 -6.61 -2.10 -7.40
C MET A 69 -6.65 -0.57 -7.53
N CYS A 70 -5.69 0.02 -8.25
CA CYS A 70 -5.66 1.46 -8.53
C CYS A 70 -6.84 1.88 -9.41
N LEU A 71 -7.16 1.10 -10.44
CA LEU A 71 -8.25 1.39 -11.37
C LEU A 71 -9.64 1.18 -10.74
N THR A 72 -9.76 0.27 -9.76
CA THR A 72 -11.02 -0.01 -9.04
C THR A 72 -11.20 0.82 -7.77
N GLY A 73 -10.17 1.56 -7.33
CA GLY A 73 -10.21 2.38 -6.11
C GLY A 73 -9.82 1.64 -4.82
N LEU A 74 -9.61 0.32 -4.89
CA LEU A 74 -9.22 -0.52 -3.75
C LEU A 74 -7.84 -0.18 -3.18
N LEU A 75 -6.99 0.55 -3.92
CA LEU A 75 -5.66 0.91 -3.45
C LEU A 75 -5.69 2.04 -2.39
N ALA A 76 -6.77 2.83 -2.31
CA ALA A 76 -6.85 4.03 -1.46
C ALA A 76 -6.50 3.84 0.04
N PRO A 77 -6.91 2.75 0.73
CA PRO A 77 -6.56 2.52 2.14
C PRO A 77 -5.17 1.87 2.35
N VAL A 78 -4.46 1.50 1.27
CA VAL A 78 -3.22 0.71 1.32
C VAL A 78 -2.02 1.57 1.70
N ARG A 79 -1.21 1.08 2.65
CA ARG A 79 0.07 1.67 3.04
C ARG A 79 1.25 0.89 2.49
N CYS A 80 1.19 -0.42 2.64
CA CYS A 80 2.17 -1.33 2.05
C CYS A 80 1.46 -2.48 1.36
N ILE A 81 2.05 -2.98 0.28
CA ILE A 81 1.59 -4.15 -0.46
C ILE A 81 2.79 -4.94 -0.92
N GLY A 82 2.69 -6.26 -1.02
CA GLY A 82 3.76 -7.10 -1.50
C GLY A 82 3.25 -8.50 -1.77
N GLU A 83 3.97 -9.23 -2.60
CA GLU A 83 3.71 -10.64 -2.82
C GLU A 83 4.83 -11.46 -2.16
N ARG A 84 4.44 -12.62 -1.61
CA ARG A 84 5.39 -13.65 -1.21
C ARG A 84 4.74 -15.03 -1.20
N LYS A 85 5.35 -16.00 -1.92
CA LYS A 85 4.94 -17.42 -1.95
C LYS A 85 3.48 -17.66 -2.40
N GLY A 86 3.03 -16.94 -3.41
CA GLY A 86 1.65 -16.97 -3.93
C GLY A 86 0.63 -16.27 -3.03
N VAL A 87 1.08 -15.35 -2.17
CA VAL A 87 0.21 -14.60 -1.25
C VAL A 87 0.47 -13.11 -1.43
N LEU A 88 -0.55 -12.38 -1.89
CA LEU A 88 -0.57 -10.93 -1.88
C LEU A 88 -0.94 -10.45 -0.47
N SER A 89 -0.01 -9.85 0.26
CA SER A 89 -0.36 -9.21 1.53
C SER A 89 -0.51 -7.71 1.40
N VAL A 90 -1.62 -7.21 1.93
CA VAL A 90 -2.05 -5.81 1.86
C VAL A 90 -2.12 -5.27 3.27
N LEU A 91 -1.32 -4.24 3.56
CA LEU A 91 -1.27 -3.59 4.87
C LEU A 91 -1.96 -2.24 4.81
N LEU A 92 -3.03 -2.11 5.58
CA LEU A 92 -3.87 -0.91 5.66
C LEU A 92 -3.43 0.04 6.77
N ALA A 93 -3.83 1.31 6.64
CA ALA A 93 -3.67 2.28 7.71
C ALA A 93 -4.43 1.83 8.98
N PRO A 94 -3.83 1.85 10.18
CA PRO A 94 -4.52 1.42 11.39
C PRO A 94 -5.77 2.22 11.71
N ALA A 95 -5.81 3.50 11.32
CA ALA A 95 -6.98 4.36 11.47
C ALA A 95 -8.16 3.88 10.61
N THR A 96 -7.92 3.43 9.38
CA THR A 96 -8.94 2.87 8.48
C THR A 96 -9.55 1.61 9.09
N VAL A 97 -8.71 0.65 9.49
CA VAL A 97 -9.17 -0.62 10.07
C VAL A 97 -10.00 -0.41 11.35
N LYS A 98 -9.63 0.58 12.17
CA LYS A 98 -10.38 0.94 13.40
C LYS A 98 -11.71 1.66 13.11
N THR A 99 -11.87 2.23 11.91
CA THR A 99 -13.05 3.01 11.53
C THR A 99 -14.10 2.15 10.84
N TRP A 100 -13.67 1.16 10.05
CA TRP A 100 -14.58 0.25 9.37
C TRP A 100 -15.27 -0.70 10.35
N ASP A 101 -16.51 -1.05 10.03
CA ASP A 101 -17.19 -2.20 10.63
C ASP A 101 -16.73 -3.50 9.97
N GLU A 102 -17.10 -4.62 10.60
CA GLU A 102 -16.71 -5.95 10.13
C GLU A 102 -17.21 -6.23 8.70
N ASP A 103 -18.44 -5.80 8.38
CA ASP A 103 -19.03 -6.02 7.05
C ASP A 103 -18.27 -5.26 5.95
N THR A 104 -17.86 -4.02 6.23
CA THR A 104 -17.06 -3.21 5.30
C THR A 104 -15.67 -3.79 5.13
N PHE A 105 -15.03 -4.20 6.23
CA PHE A 105 -13.71 -4.83 6.18
C PHE A 105 -13.76 -6.15 5.41
N GLN A 106 -14.75 -6.99 5.67
CA GLN A 106 -14.93 -8.28 4.99
C GLN A 106 -15.20 -8.10 3.49
N ARG A 107 -16.04 -7.12 3.11
CA ARG A 107 -16.26 -6.80 1.69
C ARG A 107 -14.97 -6.35 1.00
N TYR A 108 -14.20 -5.47 1.65
CA TYR A 108 -12.90 -5.07 1.12
C TYR A 108 -11.96 -6.27 0.92
N ARG A 109 -11.95 -7.23 1.86
CA ARG A 109 -11.16 -8.46 1.71
C ARG A 109 -11.60 -9.29 0.51
N GLU A 110 -12.90 -9.47 0.32
CA GLU A 110 -13.47 -10.19 -0.82
C GLU A 110 -13.12 -9.52 -2.14
N ASP A 111 -13.26 -8.20 -2.23
CA ASP A 111 -12.91 -7.43 -3.42
C ASP A 111 -11.41 -7.57 -3.79
N VAL A 112 -10.51 -7.59 -2.79
CA VAL A 112 -9.07 -7.81 -3.01
C VAL A 112 -8.77 -9.26 -3.41
N VAL A 113 -9.46 -10.25 -2.82
CA VAL A 113 -9.33 -11.66 -3.21
C VAL A 113 -9.77 -11.86 -4.66
N ASP A 114 -10.86 -11.21 -5.08
CA ASP A 114 -11.34 -11.25 -6.46
C ASP A 114 -10.29 -10.70 -7.42
N VAL A 115 -9.59 -9.60 -7.08
CA VAL A 115 -8.47 -9.09 -7.89
C VAL A 115 -7.40 -10.17 -8.11
N CYS A 116 -7.00 -10.88 -7.05
CA CYS A 116 -6.00 -11.94 -7.16
C CYS A 116 -6.47 -13.13 -8.02
N ALA A 117 -7.78 -13.41 -8.03
CA ALA A 117 -8.36 -14.50 -8.81
C ALA A 117 -8.37 -14.24 -10.33
N TYR A 118 -8.28 -12.97 -10.75
CA TYR A 118 -8.23 -12.58 -12.16
C TYR A 118 -6.80 -12.53 -12.75
N LEU A 119 -5.77 -12.78 -11.93
CA LEU A 119 -4.39 -12.87 -12.42
C LEU A 119 -4.20 -14.19 -13.20
N ASP A 120 -3.31 -14.18 -14.20
CA ASP A 120 -3.01 -15.38 -15.03
C ASP A 120 -2.48 -16.57 -14.19
N ASP A 121 -1.91 -16.28 -13.02
CA ASP A 121 -1.51 -17.25 -11.99
C ASP A 121 -2.09 -16.81 -10.63
N PRO A 122 -3.24 -17.35 -10.21
CA PRO A 122 -4.00 -16.81 -9.08
C PRO A 122 -3.25 -16.90 -7.76
N TRP A 123 -3.17 -15.77 -7.07
CA TRP A 123 -2.68 -15.70 -5.70
C TRP A 123 -3.82 -15.72 -4.69
N THR A 124 -3.48 -16.03 -3.44
CA THR A 124 -4.36 -15.72 -2.31
C THR A 124 -4.08 -14.32 -1.78
N ALA A 125 -4.95 -13.76 -0.94
CA ALA A 125 -4.75 -12.44 -0.36
C ALA A 125 -4.88 -12.44 1.17
N GLU A 126 -3.97 -11.70 1.81
CA GLU A 126 -3.98 -11.46 3.26
C GLU A 126 -4.04 -9.96 3.55
N ILE A 127 -5.15 -9.50 4.10
CA ILE A 127 -5.37 -8.10 4.44
C ILE A 127 -5.18 -7.93 5.95
N ASN A 128 -4.26 -7.06 6.34
CA ASN A 128 -3.93 -6.78 7.73
C ASN A 128 -3.76 -5.27 7.98
N SER A 129 -3.80 -4.86 9.25
CA SER A 129 -3.37 -3.51 9.65
C SER A 129 -1.85 -3.42 9.72
N MET A 130 -1.27 -2.24 9.46
CA MET A 130 0.16 -1.96 9.65
C MET A 130 0.65 -2.19 11.09
N ASP A 131 -0.23 -2.10 12.09
CA ASP A 131 0.08 -2.35 13.51
C ASP A 131 -0.21 -3.80 13.97
N SER A 132 -0.56 -4.69 13.03
CA SER A 132 -0.72 -6.13 13.27
C SER A 132 0.60 -6.79 13.69
N THR A 133 0.53 -7.94 14.33
CA THR A 133 1.70 -8.81 14.54
C THR A 133 1.81 -9.91 13.47
N GLN A 134 0.79 -10.04 12.63
CA GLN A 134 0.70 -11.01 11.55
C GLN A 134 1.08 -10.32 10.23
N HIS A 135 2.33 -10.51 9.82
CA HIS A 135 2.84 -10.06 8.53
C HIS A 135 3.51 -11.23 7.82
N SER A 136 2.93 -11.68 6.72
CA SER A 136 3.45 -12.76 5.88
C SER A 136 4.51 -12.30 4.87
N ILE A 137 4.51 -11.00 4.53
CA ILE A 137 5.42 -10.42 3.53
C ILE A 137 6.89 -10.52 3.95
N ILE A 138 7.21 -10.28 5.23
CA ILE A 138 8.59 -10.17 5.71
C ILE A 138 8.93 -11.33 6.66
N GLN A 139 9.86 -12.18 6.26
CA GLN A 139 10.30 -13.32 7.08
C GLN A 139 11.33 -12.91 8.15
N ALA A 140 10.89 -12.17 9.17
CA ALA A 140 11.75 -11.72 10.27
C ALA A 140 11.00 -11.75 11.62
N PRO A 141 11.70 -11.62 12.76
CA PRO A 141 11.05 -11.43 14.06
C PRO A 141 10.10 -10.23 14.05
N ALA A 142 8.93 -10.36 14.68
CA ALA A 142 7.85 -9.36 14.62
C ALA A 142 8.30 -7.95 15.02
N GLU A 143 9.21 -7.81 15.99
CA GLU A 143 9.78 -6.52 16.41
C GLU A 143 10.59 -5.82 15.30
N ASN A 144 11.32 -6.60 14.50
CA ASN A 144 12.09 -6.08 13.37
C ASN A 144 11.15 -5.67 12.24
N VAL A 145 10.12 -6.48 11.98
CA VAL A 145 9.09 -6.17 10.99
C VAL A 145 8.36 -4.88 11.36
N ALA A 146 7.90 -4.75 12.61
CA ALA A 146 7.21 -3.56 13.09
C ALA A 146 8.09 -2.30 12.98
N THR A 147 9.39 -2.41 13.33
CA THR A 147 10.35 -1.30 13.19
C THR A 147 10.52 -0.91 11.71
N TYR A 148 10.64 -1.90 10.84
CA TYR A 148 10.82 -1.69 9.41
C TYR A 148 9.59 -1.02 8.77
N LEU A 149 8.40 -1.55 9.03
CA LEU A 149 7.13 -0.98 8.55
C LEU A 149 6.92 0.45 9.08
N LYS A 150 7.29 0.72 10.33
CA LYS A 150 7.25 2.07 10.90
C LYS A 150 8.19 3.04 10.18
N ASN A 151 9.38 2.58 9.78
CA ASN A 151 10.31 3.41 9.01
C ASN A 151 9.74 3.74 7.63
N ILE A 152 9.13 2.76 6.96
CA ILE A 152 8.44 2.97 5.67
C ILE A 152 7.29 3.97 5.83
N ASP A 153 6.43 3.81 6.85
CA ASP A 153 5.31 4.73 7.10
C ASP A 153 5.81 6.17 7.37
N ASN A 154 6.92 6.34 8.10
CA ASN A 154 7.54 7.66 8.30
C ASN A 154 8.00 8.29 6.98
N ILE A 155 8.56 7.51 6.05
CA ILE A 155 8.99 7.99 4.73
C ILE A 155 7.77 8.41 3.91
N ILE A 156 6.75 7.55 3.82
CA ILE A 156 5.50 7.83 3.10
C ILE A 156 4.87 9.13 3.62
N ARG A 157 4.74 9.29 4.94
CA ARG A 157 4.18 10.50 5.56
C ARG A 157 5.05 11.74 5.34
N GLY A 158 6.37 11.57 5.36
CA GLY A 158 7.34 12.64 5.14
C GLY A 158 7.37 13.18 3.70
N LEU A 159 7.00 12.36 2.72
CA LEU A 159 6.90 12.75 1.30
C LEU A 159 5.63 13.54 0.96
N CYS A 160 4.67 13.58 1.90
CA CYS A 160 3.36 14.21 1.78
C CYS A 160 3.40 15.75 2.05
N ILE A 161 4.38 16.48 1.53
CA ILE A 161 4.58 17.93 1.83
C ILE A 161 3.66 18.86 1.01
N CYS A 162 2.88 18.37 0.05
CA CYS A 162 2.23 19.25 -0.95
C CYS A 162 0.72 19.09 -1.12
N THR A 163 -0.12 19.02 -0.07
CA THR A 163 -1.57 19.30 -0.23
C THR A 163 -2.23 19.83 1.05
N ALA A 164 -1.99 21.09 1.39
CA ALA A 164 -2.99 21.85 2.14
C ALA A 164 -3.33 23.10 1.32
N PRO A 165 -4.60 23.28 0.88
CA PRO A 165 -5.01 24.57 0.34
C PRO A 165 -4.86 25.58 1.47
N ARG A 166 -4.05 26.63 1.24
CA ARG A 166 -4.05 27.81 2.10
C ARG A 166 -5.47 28.33 2.13
N THR A 167 -6.18 28.14 3.24
CA THR A 167 -7.41 28.85 3.50
C THR A 167 -7.04 30.32 3.66
N ASN A 168 -7.21 31.09 2.58
CA ASN A 168 -7.19 32.53 2.66
C ASN A 168 -8.35 32.94 3.57
N LYS A 169 -8.05 33.23 4.84
CA LYS A 169 -8.92 34.05 5.67
C LYS A 169 -8.97 35.43 5.04
N SER A 170 -9.93 35.64 4.13
CA SER A 170 -10.35 36.95 3.69
C SER A 170 -11.11 37.61 4.83
N THR A 171 -10.38 38.13 5.81
CA THR A 171 -10.86 39.22 6.66
C THR A 171 -10.56 40.54 5.94
N ARG A 172 -11.60 41.23 5.50
CA ARG A 172 -11.73 42.69 5.37
C ARG A 172 -13.21 42.96 5.06
N SER A 173 -13.97 43.41 6.07
CA SER A 173 -14.21 44.81 6.45
C SER A 173 -15.23 45.45 5.52
#